data_AF-A0A7M1SYH6-F1
#
_entry.id   AF-A0A7M1SYH6-F1
#
_cell.length_a   1.000
_cell.length_b   1.000
_cell.length_c   1.000
_cell.angle_alpha   90.00
_cell.angle_beta   90.00
_cell.angle_gamma   90.00
#
_symmetry.space_group_name_H-M   'P 1'
#
loop_
_entity.id
_entity.type
_entity.pdbx_description
1 polymer ?
#
loop_
_entity_poly.entity_id
_entity_poly.type
_entity_poly.pdbx_seq_one_letter_code
_entity_poly.pdbx_strand_id
1 'polypeptide(L)'
;MRWLRRRWAAVQAGTDRGSAVVEFLGVALILLVPTVYLIVTLSRVQAAAFAADGAARDAGRLIAQADTMAEGVSQAQLAVELAFADQGFTIDGEHALEVTCQEDPCLSPGAYLHLEVSTDVDLPLVPELLAGALATQVHVQGEALTAVDDFRELP
;
A
#
# COMPACT_ATOMS: atom_id res chain seq x y z
N MET A 1 8.80 38.11 -6.42
CA MET A 1 8.94 37.66 -7.83
C MET A 1 10.17 38.19 -8.59
N ARG A 2 10.82 39.32 -8.20
CA ARG A 2 12.02 39.86 -8.89
C ARG A 2 13.33 39.10 -8.61
N TRP A 3 13.38 38.27 -7.57
CA TRP A 3 14.59 37.54 -7.15
C TRP A 3 14.87 36.30 -8.01
N LEU A 4 13.81 35.60 -8.43
CA LEU A 4 13.92 34.48 -9.39
C LEU A 4 14.46 34.94 -10.75
N ARG A 5 13.99 36.08 -11.27
CA ARG A 5 14.45 36.61 -12.57
C ARG A 5 15.93 37.02 -12.60
N ARG A 6 16.51 37.45 -11.46
CA ARG A 6 17.93 37.87 -11.40
C ARG A 6 18.90 36.69 -11.36
N ARG A 7 18.51 35.56 -10.75
CA ARG A 7 19.32 34.32 -10.78
C ARG A 7 19.39 33.72 -12.18
N TRP A 8 18.34 33.85 -12.98
CA TRP A 8 18.29 33.34 -14.35
C TRP A 8 19.14 34.18 -15.33
N ALA A 9 19.19 35.50 -15.14
CA ALA A 9 20.02 36.38 -15.97
C ALA A 9 21.54 36.17 -15.74
N ALA A 10 21.94 35.77 -14.52
CA ALA A 10 23.34 35.45 -14.22
C ALA A 10 23.82 34.15 -14.88
N VAL A 11 22.90 33.20 -15.14
CA VAL A 11 23.20 31.96 -15.88
C VAL A 11 23.44 32.26 -17.37
N GLN A 12 22.76 33.25 -17.94
CA GLN A 12 22.88 33.61 -19.36
C GLN A 12 24.09 34.51 -19.71
N ALA A 13 24.73 35.13 -18.72
CA ALA A 13 25.88 36.02 -18.96
C ALA A 13 27.25 35.30 -18.92
N GLY A 14 27.26 33.97 -18.76
CA GLY A 14 28.46 33.15 -18.87
C GLY A 14 28.68 32.69 -20.31
N THR A 15 29.75 33.17 -20.93
CA THR A 15 30.35 32.69 -22.20
C THR A 15 30.03 31.23 -22.56
N ASP A 16 29.59 30.98 -23.80
CA ASP A 16 29.38 29.67 -24.46
C ASP A 16 30.64 28.79 -24.46
N ARG A 17 31.02 28.27 -23.28
CA ARG A 17 32.18 27.39 -23.08
C ARG A 17 31.73 25.93 -23.15
N GLY A 18 31.32 25.44 -24.32
CA GLY A 18 31.21 24.00 -24.61
C GLY A 18 30.52 23.14 -23.52
N SER A 19 29.52 23.68 -22.83
CA SER A 19 28.92 23.07 -21.62
C SER A 19 27.62 22.33 -21.93
N ALA A 20 27.29 22.13 -23.21
CA ALA A 20 26.05 21.49 -23.65
C ALA A 20 25.89 20.08 -23.07
N VAL A 21 26.98 19.32 -22.96
CA VAL A 21 26.96 17.97 -22.36
C VAL A 21 26.63 18.04 -20.86
N VAL A 22 27.19 19.00 -20.12
CA VAL A 22 26.97 19.14 -18.68
C VAL A 22 25.56 19.66 -18.38
N GLU A 23 25.06 20.60 -19.20
CA GLU A 23 23.69 21.11 -19.09
C GLU A 23 22.66 20.02 -19.41
N PHE A 24 22.87 19.28 -20.50
CA PHE A 24 22.02 18.14 -20.84
C PHE A 24 22.03 17.09 -19.74
N LEU A 25 23.21 16.73 -19.20
CA LEU A 25 23.33 15.81 -18.08
C LEU A 25 22.61 16.33 -16.84
N GLY A 26 22.72 17.62 -16.54
CA GLY A 26 22.01 18.26 -15.43
C GLY A 26 20.49 18.12 -15.56
N VAL A 27 19.93 18.44 -16.73
CA VAL A 27 18.49 18.29 -16.99
C VAL A 27 18.08 16.82 -16.95
N ALA A 28 18.87 15.94 -17.56
CA ALA A 28 18.61 14.50 -17.55
C ALA A 28 18.55 13.96 -16.12
N LEU A 29 19.49 14.34 -15.24
CA LEU A 29 19.49 13.91 -13.83
C LEU A 29 18.32 14.51 -13.04
N ILE A 30 17.98 15.78 -13.27
CA ILE A 30 16.84 16.46 -12.62
C ILE A 30 15.52 15.73 -12.94
N LEU A 31 15.38 15.15 -14.13
CA LEU A 31 14.19 14.38 -14.50
C LEU A 31 14.30 12.91 -14.08
N LEU A 32 15.44 12.27 -14.34
CA LEU A 32 15.64 10.84 -14.14
C LEU A 32 15.58 10.47 -12.66
N VAL A 33 16.21 11.24 -11.76
CA VAL A 33 16.25 10.89 -10.34
C VAL A 33 14.85 10.88 -9.71
N PRO A 34 14.01 11.92 -9.85
CA PRO A 34 12.64 11.89 -9.35
C PRO A 34 11.76 10.84 -10.02
N THR A 35 11.94 10.59 -11.33
CA THR A 35 11.17 9.56 -12.03
C THR A 35 11.48 8.16 -11.51
N VAL A 36 12.76 7.82 -11.33
CA VAL A 36 13.17 6.52 -10.77
C VAL A 36 12.67 6.38 -9.33
N TYR A 37 12.77 7.44 -8.52
CA TYR A 37 12.20 7.46 -7.18
C TYR A 37 10.69 7.18 -7.20
N LEU A 38 9.94 7.83 -8.08
CA LEU A 38 8.50 7.65 -8.21
C LEU A 38 8.15 6.21 -8.61
N ILE A 39 8.90 5.63 -9.56
CA ILE A 39 8.70 4.24 -9.98
C ILE A 39 8.85 3.30 -8.78
N VAL A 40 9.96 3.38 -8.05
CA VAL A 40 10.22 2.50 -6.89
C VAL A 40 9.16 2.69 -5.80
N THR A 41 8.80 3.95 -5.53
CA THR A 41 7.79 4.29 -4.52
C THR A 41 6.41 3.73 -4.89
N LEU A 42 5.96 4.00 -6.11
CA LEU A 42 4.65 3.51 -6.56
C LEU A 42 4.62 2.00 -6.66
N SER A 43 5.69 1.34 -7.09
CA SER A 43 5.78 -0.12 -7.11
C SER A 43 5.59 -0.72 -5.71
N ARG A 44 6.17 -0.10 -4.67
CA ARG A 44 5.98 -0.54 -3.27
C ARG A 44 4.54 -0.36 -2.81
N VAL A 45 3.95 0.81 -3.04
CA VAL A 45 2.55 1.08 -2.65
C VAL A 45 1.58 0.16 -3.39
N GLN A 46 1.82 -0.08 -4.69
CA GLN A 46 1.02 -1.01 -5.50
C GLN A 46 1.14 -2.45 -5.00
N ALA A 47 2.34 -2.90 -4.63
CA ALA A 47 2.52 -4.23 -4.06
C ALA A 47 1.70 -4.43 -2.78
N ALA A 48 1.73 -3.46 -1.87
CA ALA A 48 0.91 -3.49 -0.65
C ALA A 48 -0.60 -3.46 -0.97
N ALA A 49 -1.03 -2.66 -1.94
CA ALA A 49 -2.44 -2.59 -2.34
C ALA A 49 -2.95 -3.91 -2.93
N PHE A 50 -2.13 -4.59 -3.74
CA PHE A 50 -2.47 -5.91 -4.25
C PHE A 50 -2.46 -6.99 -3.16
N ALA A 51 -1.54 -6.93 -2.20
CA ALA A 51 -1.60 -7.78 -1.01
C ALA A 51 -2.90 -7.57 -0.24
N ALA A 52 -3.27 -6.33 0.07
CA ALA A 52 -4.47 -6.01 0.83
C ALA A 52 -5.77 -6.49 0.13
N ASP A 53 -5.94 -6.19 -1.16
CA ASP A 53 -7.12 -6.60 -1.94
C ASP A 53 -7.22 -8.14 -2.09
N GLY A 54 -6.09 -8.82 -2.30
CA GLY A 54 -6.03 -10.28 -2.36
C GLY A 54 -6.34 -10.90 -1.00
N ALA A 55 -5.70 -10.40 0.05
CA ALA A 55 -5.85 -10.89 1.41
C ALA A 55 -7.29 -10.71 1.93
N ALA A 56 -7.95 -9.58 1.66
CA ALA A 56 -9.33 -9.35 2.08
C ALA A 56 -10.30 -10.40 1.48
N ARG A 57 -10.12 -10.72 0.19
CA ARG A 57 -10.93 -11.74 -0.49
C ARG A 57 -10.64 -13.15 0.03
N ASP A 58 -9.37 -13.48 0.27
CA ASP A 58 -8.97 -14.78 0.78
C ASP A 58 -9.41 -14.98 2.23
N ALA A 59 -9.29 -13.95 3.08
CA ALA A 59 -9.79 -13.92 4.45
C ALA A 59 -11.30 -14.19 4.49
N GLY A 60 -12.08 -13.49 3.66
CA GLY A 60 -13.53 -13.69 3.57
C GLY A 60 -13.89 -15.13 3.19
N ARG A 61 -13.18 -15.70 2.20
CA ARG A 61 -13.39 -17.10 1.78
C ARG A 61 -13.08 -18.09 2.91
N LEU A 62 -11.98 -17.89 3.63
CA LEU A 62 -11.58 -18.75 4.75
C LEU A 62 -12.61 -18.69 5.89
N ILE A 63 -13.06 -17.50 6.26
CA ILE A 63 -14.07 -17.32 7.32
C ILE A 63 -15.41 -17.94 6.92
N ALA A 64 -15.86 -17.73 5.69
CA ALA A 64 -17.14 -18.26 5.21
C ALA A 64 -17.16 -19.81 5.16
N GLN A 65 -15.99 -20.45 4.99
CA GLN A 65 -15.86 -21.91 4.89
C GLN A 65 -15.49 -22.60 6.21
N ALA A 66 -14.93 -21.87 7.19
CA ALA A 66 -14.52 -22.44 8.46
C ALA A 66 -15.71 -22.87 9.32
N ASP A 67 -15.57 -23.90 10.15
CA ASP A 67 -16.65 -24.40 11.01
C ASP A 67 -17.09 -23.39 12.08
N THR A 68 -16.15 -22.57 12.55
CA THR A 68 -16.40 -21.52 13.56
C THR A 68 -15.75 -20.20 13.17
N MET A 69 -16.31 -19.09 13.68
CA MET A 69 -15.71 -17.76 13.48
C MET A 69 -14.28 -17.67 14.03
N ALA A 70 -14.03 -18.25 15.20
CA ALA A 70 -12.70 -18.20 15.83
C ALA A 70 -11.64 -18.89 14.96
N GLU A 71 -11.97 -20.07 14.43
CA GLU A 71 -11.08 -20.79 13.51
C GLU A 71 -10.88 -20.00 12.21
N GLY A 72 -11.96 -19.54 11.58
CA GLY A 72 -11.90 -18.79 10.33
C GLY A 72 -11.06 -17.52 10.44
N VAL A 73 -11.23 -16.75 11.52
CA VAL A 73 -10.44 -15.54 11.78
C VAL A 73 -8.96 -15.89 11.99
N SER A 74 -8.65 -16.92 12.76
CA SER A 74 -7.25 -17.34 12.97
C SER A 74 -6.55 -17.76 11.67
N GLN A 75 -7.26 -18.47 10.78
CA GLN A 75 -6.74 -18.86 9.46
C GLN A 75 -6.62 -17.65 8.53
N ALA A 76 -7.58 -16.73 8.57
CA ALA A 76 -7.57 -15.51 7.80
C ALA A 76 -6.40 -14.58 8.17
N GLN A 77 -6.10 -14.42 9.47
CA GLN A 77 -4.95 -13.64 9.95
C GLN A 77 -3.63 -14.18 9.39
N LEU A 78 -3.43 -15.51 9.44
CA LEU A 78 -2.26 -16.15 8.85
C LEU A 78 -2.19 -15.97 7.32
N ALA A 79 -3.33 -16.04 6.63
CA ALA A 79 -3.38 -15.80 5.19
C ALA A 79 -3.04 -14.34 4.83
N VAL A 80 -3.49 -13.37 5.64
CA VAL A 80 -3.11 -11.96 5.51
C VAL A 80 -1.60 -11.79 5.65
N GLU A 81 -0.99 -12.36 6.69
CA GLU A 81 0.47 -12.30 6.89
C GLU A 81 1.24 -12.89 5.70
N LEU A 82 0.79 -14.04 5.18
CA LEU A 82 1.40 -14.69 4.02
C LEU A 82 1.28 -13.83 2.74
N ALA A 83 0.10 -13.27 2.49
CA ALA A 83 -0.13 -12.42 1.31
C ALA A 83 0.76 -11.16 1.31
N PHE A 84 1.00 -10.57 2.48
CA PHE A 84 1.93 -9.45 2.63
C PHE A 84 3.39 -9.89 2.56
N ALA A 85 3.73 -11.05 3.12
CA ALA A 85 5.08 -11.63 3.04
C ALA A 85 5.50 -11.89 1.58
N ASP A 86 4.57 -12.35 0.73
CA ASP A 86 4.80 -12.54 -0.71
C ASP A 86 5.16 -11.24 -1.44
N GLN A 87 4.68 -10.09 -0.93
CA GLN A 87 5.00 -8.76 -1.43
C GLN A 87 6.20 -8.11 -0.72
N GLY A 88 6.85 -8.83 0.20
CA GLY A 88 8.03 -8.37 0.93
C GLY A 88 7.71 -7.43 2.10
N PHE A 89 6.52 -7.55 2.69
CA PHE A 89 6.11 -6.85 3.91
C PHE A 89 6.01 -7.83 5.08
N THR A 90 6.26 -7.34 6.29
CA THR A 90 6.03 -8.10 7.53
C THR A 90 5.05 -7.30 8.36
N ILE A 91 3.87 -7.87 8.58
CA ILE A 91 2.77 -7.25 9.31
C ILE A 91 2.24 -8.25 10.33
N ASP A 92 1.39 -7.76 11.24
CA ASP A 92 0.62 -8.59 12.15
C ASP A 92 -0.80 -8.75 11.60
N GLY A 93 -1.20 -9.99 11.31
CA GLY A 93 -2.51 -10.29 10.73
C GLY A 93 -3.66 -9.91 11.66
N GLU A 94 -3.47 -9.95 12.99
CA GLU A 94 -4.49 -9.57 13.97
C GLU A 94 -4.83 -8.08 13.89
N HIS A 95 -3.81 -7.23 13.72
CA HIS A 95 -3.99 -5.78 13.63
C HIS A 95 -4.38 -5.32 12.23
N ALA A 96 -3.98 -6.06 11.19
CA ALA A 96 -4.24 -5.68 9.81
C ALA A 96 -5.64 -6.06 9.33
N LEU A 97 -6.27 -7.11 9.89
CA LEU A 97 -7.57 -7.61 9.46
C LEU A 97 -8.70 -7.13 10.38
N GLU A 98 -9.68 -6.45 9.79
CA GLU A 98 -10.95 -6.12 10.42
C GLU A 98 -12.09 -6.92 9.77
N VAL A 99 -12.94 -7.52 10.61
CA VAL A 99 -14.08 -8.33 10.19
C VAL A 99 -15.35 -7.75 10.77
N THR A 100 -16.25 -7.29 9.89
CA THR A 100 -17.57 -6.78 10.26
C THR A 100 -18.64 -7.75 9.77
N CYS A 101 -19.45 -8.26 10.69
CA CYS A 101 -20.58 -9.13 10.37
C CYS A 101 -21.86 -8.31 10.21
N GLN A 102 -22.61 -8.59 9.15
CA GLN A 102 -23.91 -7.94 8.95
C GLN A 102 -25.01 -8.56 9.83
N GLU A 103 -24.92 -9.86 10.13
CA GLU A 103 -25.85 -10.60 10.98
C GLU A 103 -25.16 -11.23 12.20
N ASP A 104 -25.94 -11.53 13.25
CA ASP A 104 -25.51 -12.29 14.43
C ASP A 104 -26.47 -13.49 14.62
N PRO A 105 -26.01 -14.75 14.46
CA PRO A 105 -24.62 -15.18 14.27
C PRO A 105 -23.98 -14.79 12.92
N CYS A 106 -22.70 -14.41 12.93
CA CYS A 106 -21.94 -14.01 11.74
C CYS A 106 -21.95 -15.02 10.58
N LEU A 107 -21.97 -16.33 10.90
CA LEU A 107 -21.96 -17.42 9.93
C LEU A 107 -23.36 -17.97 9.65
N SER A 108 -24.39 -17.12 9.79
CA SER A 108 -25.75 -17.49 9.38
C SER A 108 -25.79 -17.74 7.87
N PRO A 109 -26.54 -18.74 7.38
CA PRO A 109 -26.70 -18.97 5.95
C PRO A 109 -27.23 -17.72 5.24
N GLY A 110 -26.59 -17.34 4.13
CA GLY A 110 -26.94 -16.15 3.35
C GLY A 110 -26.51 -14.81 3.96
N ALA A 111 -25.81 -14.83 5.11
CA ALA A 111 -25.23 -13.63 5.72
C ALA A 111 -24.09 -13.06 4.87
N TYR A 112 -23.75 -11.79 5.12
CA TYR A 112 -22.58 -11.16 4.51
C TYR A 112 -21.55 -10.74 5.54
N LEU A 113 -20.29 -10.94 5.18
CA LEU A 113 -19.10 -10.52 5.90
C LEU A 113 -18.45 -9.38 5.11
N HIS A 114 -18.14 -8.28 5.80
CA HIS A 114 -17.29 -7.22 5.27
C HIS A 114 -15.90 -7.34 5.88
N LEU A 115 -14.90 -7.47 5.02
CA LEU A 115 -13.52 -7.69 5.37
C LEU A 115 -12.74 -6.47 4.93
N GLU A 116 -11.99 -5.87 5.84
CA GLU A 116 -11.05 -4.80 5.55
C GLU A 116 -9.66 -5.25 5.96
N VAL A 117 -8.67 -5.06 5.09
CA VAL A 117 -7.27 -5.34 5.37
C VAL A 117 -6.49 -4.06 5.12
N SER A 118 -5.79 -3.56 6.14
CA SER A 118 -5.08 -2.29 6.05
C SER A 118 -3.64 -2.37 6.58
N THR A 119 -2.77 -1.51 6.03
CA THR A 119 -1.38 -1.38 6.49
C THR A 119 -0.79 -0.03 6.11
N ASP A 120 0.28 0.36 6.80
CA ASP A 120 1.07 1.54 6.48
C ASP A 120 2.37 1.16 5.76
N VAL A 121 2.59 1.76 4.59
CA VAL A 121 3.77 1.51 3.74
C VAL A 121 4.80 2.59 3.94
N ASP A 122 5.99 2.22 4.42
CA ASP A 122 7.13 3.14 4.53
C ASP A 122 7.65 3.57 3.15
N LEU A 123 7.81 4.88 2.96
CA LEU A 123 8.36 5.44 1.74
C LEU A 123 9.88 5.18 1.64
N PRO A 124 10.36 4.63 0.52
CA PRO A 124 11.77 4.34 0.35
C PRO A 124 12.59 5.64 0.24
N LEU A 125 13.87 5.60 0.65
CA LEU A 125 14.84 6.68 0.42
C LEU A 125 14.48 8.03 1.07
N VAL A 126 13.63 8.05 2.10
CA VAL A 126 13.38 9.26 2.90
C VAL A 126 14.57 9.51 3.84
N PRO A 127 15.25 10.67 3.74
CA PRO A 127 16.32 11.00 4.67
C PRO A 127 15.80 11.14 6.11
N GLU A 128 16.53 10.60 7.09
CA GLU A 128 16.15 10.66 8.52
C GLU A 128 15.90 12.10 9.02
N LEU A 129 16.62 13.08 8.46
CA LEU A 129 16.43 14.51 8.79
C LEU A 129 15.01 15.01 8.46
N LEU A 130 14.32 14.39 7.49
CA LEU A 130 12.98 14.75 7.06
C LEU A 130 11.89 13.89 7.70
N ALA A 131 12.25 12.78 8.37
CA ALA A 131 11.30 11.80 8.90
C ALA A 131 10.39 12.36 10.01
N GLY A 132 10.84 13.37 10.74
CA GLY A 132 10.01 14.06 11.75
C GLY A 132 9.18 15.24 11.22
N ALA A 133 9.38 15.65 9.96
CA ALA A 133 8.76 16.85 9.39
C ALA A 133 7.72 16.55 8.29
N LEU A 134 7.72 15.33 7.74
CA LEU A 134 6.86 14.92 6.63
C LEU A 134 6.19 13.57 6.96
N ALA A 135 5.04 13.30 6.33
CA ALA A 135 4.45 11.97 6.34
C ALA A 135 5.36 11.02 5.54
N THR A 136 5.99 10.06 6.22
CA THR A 136 6.89 9.06 5.61
C THR A 136 6.21 7.74 5.30
N GLN A 137 4.90 7.67 5.56
CA GLN A 137 4.08 6.48 5.42
C GLN A 137 2.86 6.78 4.58
N VAL A 138 2.44 5.79 3.80
CA VAL A 138 1.20 5.83 3.03
C VAL A 138 0.30 4.71 3.52
N HIS A 139 -0.88 5.07 4.00
CA HIS A 139 -1.90 4.11 4.38
C HIS A 139 -2.51 3.46 3.14
N VAL A 140 -2.63 2.14 3.16
CA VAL A 140 -3.23 1.34 2.08
C VAL A 140 -4.26 0.40 2.68
N GLN A 141 -5.42 0.30 2.04
CA GLN A 141 -6.52 -0.56 2.45
C GLN A 141 -7.04 -1.38 1.26
N GLY A 142 -7.52 -2.58 1.53
CA GLY A 142 -8.23 -3.46 0.62
C GLY A 142 -9.48 -4.01 1.28
N GLU A 143 -10.58 -4.10 0.54
CA GLU A 143 -11.89 -4.47 1.08
C GLU A 143 -12.51 -5.61 0.28
N ALA A 144 -13.25 -6.48 0.96
CA ALA A 144 -14.03 -7.53 0.33
C ALA A 144 -15.38 -7.71 1.05
N LEU A 145 -16.43 -7.94 0.26
CA LEU A 145 -17.72 -8.40 0.76
C LEU A 145 -17.88 -9.87 0.37
N THR A 146 -18.07 -10.75 1.35
CA THR A 146 -18.18 -12.19 1.14
C THR A 146 -19.51 -12.71 1.66
N ALA A 147 -20.22 -13.49 0.84
CA ALA A 147 -21.44 -14.17 1.25
C ALA A 147 -21.11 -15.49 1.96
N VAL A 148 -21.82 -15.78 3.04
CA VAL A 148 -21.88 -17.10 3.68
C VAL A 148 -22.86 -17.97 2.89
N ASP A 149 -22.49 -19.22 2.59
CA ASP A 149 -23.31 -20.12 1.78
C ASP A 149 -24.71 -20.33 2.39
N ASP A 150 -25.75 -20.19 1.56
CA ASP A 150 -27.15 -20.42 1.93
C ASP A 150 -27.42 -21.86 2.39
N PHE A 151 -26.58 -22.82 1.98
CA PHE A 151 -26.72 -24.24 2.28
C PHE A 151 -25.77 -24.73 3.38
N ARG A 152 -25.10 -23.82 4.09
CA ARG A 152 -24.24 -24.17 5.21
C ARG A 152 -25.03 -24.89 6.30
N GLU A 153 -24.54 -26.05 6.74
CA GLU A 153 -25.10 -26.76 7.89
C GLU A 153 -24.78 -25.98 9.18
N LEU A 154 -25.82 -25.66 9.96
CA LEU A 154 -25.66 -24.98 11.25
C LEU A 154 -25.04 -25.94 12.27
N PRO A 155 -24.00 -25.52 13.02
CA PRO A 155 -23.44 -26.34 14.10
C PRO A 155 -24.39 -26.57 15.27
#